data_AF-W4E3S4-F1
#
_entry.id   AF-W4E3S4-F1
#
_cell.length_a   1.000
_cell.length_b   1.000
_cell.length_c   1.000
_cell.angle_alpha   90.00
_cell.angle_beta   90.00
_cell.angle_gamma   90.00
#
_symmetry.space_group_name_H-M   'P 1'
#
loop_
_entity.id
_entity.type
_entity.pdbx_description
1 polymer ?
#
loop_
_entity_poly.entity_id
_entity_poly.type
_entity_poly.pdbx_seq_one_letter_code
_entity_poly.pdbx_strand_id
1 'polypeptide(L)'
;MPHIPNITPDISLTREESISLLLTSIAINEMSLSHIINAEAEAMQAFVLSNPGNMNFVNMIQLNNTTARLLEEITKGQWLSLSKMDRILRLLSDSGALSARLLEEELTTEIEEDEE
;
A
#
# COMPACT_ATOMS: atom_id res chain seq x y z
N MET A 1 6.09 -29.09 -31.75
CA MET A 1 5.67 -27.92 -30.95
C MET A 1 6.88 -27.40 -30.19
N PRO A 2 7.12 -26.08 -30.07
CA PRO A 2 8.24 -25.57 -29.29
C PRO A 2 7.99 -25.83 -27.80
N HIS A 3 9.02 -26.29 -27.09
CA HIS A 3 9.01 -26.48 -25.64
C HIS A 3 9.31 -25.14 -24.96
N ILE A 4 8.33 -24.58 -24.27
CA ILE A 4 8.56 -23.43 -23.40
C ILE A 4 9.27 -23.97 -22.15
N PRO A 5 10.45 -23.44 -21.77
CA PRO A 5 11.14 -23.88 -20.57
C PRO A 5 10.28 -23.55 -19.34
N ASN A 6 10.19 -24.50 -18.41
CA ASN A 6 9.52 -24.30 -17.14
C ASN A 6 10.37 -23.36 -16.27
N ILE A 7 9.80 -22.23 -15.86
CA ILE A 7 10.43 -21.27 -14.97
C ILE A 7 9.78 -21.46 -13.61
N THR A 8 10.43 -22.24 -12.74
CA THR A 8 10.02 -22.36 -11.33
C THR A 8 10.93 -21.40 -10.55
N PRO A 9 10.48 -20.19 -10.20
CA PRO A 9 11.30 -19.29 -9.42
C PRO A 9 11.47 -19.90 -8.02
N ASP A 10 12.72 -20.09 -7.61
CA ASP A 10 13.05 -20.50 -6.23
C ASP A 10 13.04 -19.23 -5.38
N ILE A 11 11.88 -18.93 -4.79
CA ILE A 11 11.68 -17.74 -3.96
C ILE A 11 11.56 -18.22 -2.51
N SER A 12 12.66 -18.15 -1.76
CA SER A 12 12.62 -18.31 -0.31
C SER A 12 12.52 -16.93 0.34
N LEU A 13 11.37 -16.65 0.94
CA LEU A 13 11.11 -15.44 1.72
C LEU A 13 10.62 -15.84 3.09
N THR A 14 11.20 -15.26 4.12
CA THR A 14 10.65 -15.33 5.47
C THR A 14 9.35 -14.51 5.54
N ARG A 15 8.59 -14.75 6.61
CA ARG A 15 7.35 -14.02 6.88
C ARG A 15 7.62 -12.52 7.07
N GLU A 16 8.70 -12.20 7.79
CA GLU A 16 9.14 -10.85 8.10
C GLU A 16 9.54 -10.10 6.82
N GLU A 17 10.30 -10.74 5.93
CA GLU A 17 10.66 -10.17 4.63
C GLU A 17 9.42 -9.94 3.77
N SER A 18 8.47 -10.87 3.77
CA SER A 18 7.22 -10.73 3.03
C SER A 18 6.38 -9.54 3.54
N ILE A 19 6.29 -9.36 4.86
CA ILE A 19 5.60 -8.21 5.46
C ILE A 19 6.30 -6.89 5.09
N SER A 20 7.63 -6.86 5.16
CA SER A 20 8.41 -5.68 4.78
C SER A 20 8.19 -5.30 3.30
N LEU A 21 8.15 -6.29 2.41
CA LEU A 21 7.86 -6.08 0.99
C LEU A 21 6.44 -5.57 0.75
N LEU A 22 5.44 -6.08 1.49
CA LEU A 22 4.05 -5.61 1.39
C LEU A 22 3.92 -4.15 1.85
N LEU A 23 4.55 -3.78 2.97
CA LEU A 23 4.58 -2.38 3.45
C LEU A 23 5.32 -1.47 2.47
N THR A 24 6.44 -1.94 1.93
CA THR A 24 7.20 -1.22 0.90
C THR A 24 6.36 -1.00 -0.35
N SER A 25 5.61 -2.00 -0.80
CA SER A 25 4.69 -1.88 -1.93
C SER A 25 3.62 -0.81 -1.71
N ILE A 26 3.06 -0.74 -0.50
CA ILE A 26 2.12 0.33 -0.11
C ILE A 26 2.82 1.70 -0.16
N ALA A 27 3.99 1.83 0.45
CA ALA A 27 4.73 3.09 0.47
C ALA A 27 5.09 3.60 -0.93
N ILE A 28 5.52 2.71 -1.83
CA ILE A 28 5.81 3.05 -3.24
C ILE A 28 4.54 3.50 -3.96
N ASN A 29 3.41 2.85 -3.70
CA ASN A 29 2.13 3.27 -4.28
C ASN A 29 1.74 4.69 -3.82
N GLU A 30 1.84 4.99 -2.53
CA GLU A 30 1.56 6.34 -2.01
C GLU A 30 2.52 7.40 -2.58
N MET A 31 3.80 7.05 -2.75
CA MET A 31 4.77 7.93 -3.41
C MET A 31 4.40 8.19 -4.87
N SER A 32 3.96 7.15 -5.59
CA SER A 32 3.50 7.27 -6.99
C SER A 32 2.25 8.14 -7.11
N LEU A 33 1.30 8.02 -6.17
CA LEU A 33 0.11 8.86 -6.11
C LEU A 33 0.45 10.35 -5.89
N SER A 34 1.45 10.65 -5.06
CA SER A 34 1.95 12.04 -4.88
C SER A 34 2.42 12.65 -6.20
N HIS A 35 3.15 11.88 -7.03
CA HIS A 35 3.56 12.34 -8.36
C HIS A 35 2.37 12.60 -9.29
N ILE A 36 1.33 11.77 -9.25
CA ILE A 36 0.11 11.97 -10.04
C ILE A 36 -0.62 13.25 -9.61
N ILE A 37 -0.74 13.50 -8.30
CA ILE A 37 -1.38 14.71 -7.78
C ILE A 37 -0.61 15.97 -8.21
N ASN A 38 0.72 15.93 -8.13
CA ASN A 38 1.57 17.04 -8.56
C ASN A 38 1.44 17.29 -10.07
N ALA A 39 1.46 16.23 -10.89
CA ALA A 39 1.30 16.35 -12.33
C ALA A 39 -0.06 16.95 -12.72
N GLU A 40 -1.15 16.56 -12.04
CA GLU A 40 -2.46 17.19 -12.24
C GLU A 40 -2.44 18.67 -11.85
N ALA A 41 -1.80 19.02 -10.73
CA ALA A 41 -1.67 20.41 -10.30
C ALA A 41 -0.91 21.28 -11.32
N GLU A 42 0.20 20.77 -11.85
CA GLU A 42 0.96 21.41 -12.93
C GLU A 42 0.12 21.54 -14.21
N ALA A 43 -0.66 20.51 -14.57
CA ALA A 43 -1.55 20.55 -15.73
C ALA A 43 -2.64 21.60 -15.59
N MET A 44 -3.28 21.71 -14.41
CA MET A 44 -4.26 22.76 -14.10
C MET A 44 -3.63 24.14 -14.24
N GLN A 45 -2.44 24.35 -13.67
CA GLN A 45 -1.74 25.62 -13.75
C GLN A 45 -1.38 25.98 -15.19
N ALA A 46 -0.84 25.03 -15.96
CA ALA A 46 -0.51 25.21 -17.37
C ALA A 46 -1.75 25.57 -18.21
N PHE A 47 -2.89 24.94 -17.93
CA PHE A 47 -4.16 25.24 -18.60
C PHE A 47 -4.63 26.68 -18.31
N VAL A 48 -4.55 27.11 -17.05
CA VAL A 48 -4.90 28.49 -16.65
C VAL A 48 -3.98 29.52 -17.29
N LEU A 49 -2.67 29.28 -17.25
CA LEU A 49 -1.67 30.18 -17.82
C LEU A 49 -1.76 30.27 -19.34
N SER A 50 -2.19 29.21 -20.01
CA SER A 50 -2.33 29.15 -21.47
C SER A 50 -3.61 29.82 -21.99
N ASN A 51 -4.55 30.19 -21.12
CA ASN A 51 -5.82 30.82 -21.48
C ASN A 51 -6.08 32.16 -20.75
N PRO A 52 -5.14 33.12 -20.77
CA PRO A 52 -5.29 34.38 -20.07
C PRO A 52 -6.45 35.19 -20.67
N GLY A 53 -7.46 35.50 -19.86
CA GLY A 53 -8.61 36.34 -20.25
C GLY A 53 -9.65 35.69 -21.18
N ASN A 54 -9.42 34.47 -21.66
CA ASN A 54 -10.29 33.75 -22.61
C ASN A 54 -10.81 32.41 -22.08
N MET A 55 -10.71 32.18 -20.77
CA MET A 55 -11.24 30.96 -20.18
C MET A 55 -12.77 31.00 -20.13
N ASN A 56 -13.42 30.18 -20.96
CA ASN A 56 -14.86 30.01 -20.92
C ASN A 56 -15.27 29.33 -19.59
N PHE A 57 -16.37 29.79 -18.99
CA PHE A 57 -17.00 29.19 -17.81
C PHE A 57 -17.21 27.68 -17.95
N VAL A 58 -17.57 27.19 -19.14
CA VAL A 58 -17.73 25.75 -19.42
C VAL A 58 -16.41 24.99 -19.21
N ASN A 59 -15.30 25.55 -19.68
CA ASN A 59 -13.99 24.92 -19.53
C ASN A 59 -13.55 24.89 -18.07
N MET A 60 -13.87 25.92 -17.28
CA MET A 60 -13.60 25.95 -15.83
C MET A 60 -14.34 24.85 -15.09
N ILE A 61 -15.63 24.67 -15.38
CA ILE A 61 -16.44 23.61 -14.77
C ILE A 61 -15.89 22.24 -15.16
N GLN A 62 -15.53 22.06 -16.43
CA GLN A 62 -14.97 20.79 -16.89
C GLN A 62 -13.65 20.46 -16.20
N LEU A 63 -12.73 21.43 -16.10
CA LEU A 63 -11.46 21.27 -15.40
C LEU A 63 -11.69 20.90 -13.93
N ASN A 64 -12.58 21.60 -13.23
CA ASN A 64 -12.91 21.30 -11.85
C ASN A 64 -13.49 19.88 -11.69
N ASN A 65 -14.42 19.50 -12.56
CA ASN A 65 -15.04 18.18 -12.54
C ASN A 65 -14.05 17.04 -12.88
N THR A 66 -13.06 17.26 -13.74
CA THR A 66 -12.00 16.26 -14.00
C THR A 66 -11.10 16.10 -12.78
N THR A 67 -10.66 17.19 -12.18
CA THR A 67 -9.79 17.15 -11.00
C THR A 67 -10.52 16.56 -9.79
N ALA A 68 -11.79 16.93 -9.57
CA ALA A 68 -12.61 16.37 -8.49
C ALA A 68 -12.76 14.84 -8.63
N ARG A 69 -12.98 14.34 -9.85
CA ARG A 69 -13.03 12.89 -10.13
C ARG A 69 -11.69 12.21 -9.88
N LEU A 70 -10.57 12.82 -10.30
CA LEU A 70 -9.25 12.27 -10.02
C LEU A 70 -9.02 12.13 -8.51
N LEU A 71 -9.32 13.18 -7.74
CA LEU A 71 -9.19 13.17 -6.28
C LEU A 71 -10.12 12.13 -5.62
N GLU A 72 -11.33 11.95 -6.16
CA GLU A 72 -12.25 10.91 -5.69
C GLU A 72 -11.66 9.50 -5.89
N GLU A 73 -11.12 9.21 -7.07
CA GLU A 73 -10.48 7.92 -7.36
C GLU A 73 -9.22 7.68 -6.52
N ILE A 74 -8.39 8.71 -6.32
CA ILE A 74 -7.23 8.63 -5.41
C ILE A 74 -7.69 8.32 -3.98
N THR A 75 -8.74 8.98 -3.50
CA THR A 75 -9.28 8.76 -2.15
C THR A 75 -9.78 7.33 -1.96
N LYS A 76 -10.46 6.75 -2.97
CA LYS A 76 -10.86 5.34 -2.96
C LYS A 76 -9.63 4.41 -2.87
N GLY A 77 -8.58 4.72 -3.63
CA GLY A 77 -7.30 4.02 -3.57
C GLY A 77 -6.64 4.09 -2.19
N GLN A 78 -6.63 5.26 -1.55
CA GLN A 78 -6.10 5.46 -0.20
C GLN A 78 -6.86 4.64 0.85
N TRP A 79 -8.18 4.54 0.74
CA TRP A 79 -8.98 3.65 1.60
C TRP A 79 -8.58 2.18 1.47
N LEU A 80 -8.35 1.72 0.23
CA LEU A 80 -7.86 0.36 0.00
C LEU A 80 -6.46 0.16 0.59
N SER A 81 -5.59 1.15 0.44
CA SER A 81 -4.23 1.16 1.01
C SER A 81 -4.24 1.03 2.53
N LEU A 82 -5.07 1.85 3.21
CA LEU A 82 -5.30 1.78 4.65
C LEU A 82 -5.82 0.39 5.08
N SER A 83 -6.78 -0.18 4.33
CA SER A 83 -7.30 -1.52 4.64
C SER A 83 -6.23 -2.61 4.51
N LYS A 84 -5.36 -2.53 3.49
CA LYS A 84 -4.22 -3.44 3.34
C LYS A 84 -3.24 -3.29 4.51
N MET A 85 -2.93 -2.06 4.90
CA MET A 85 -2.03 -1.78 6.01
C MET A 85 -2.58 -2.32 7.34
N ASP A 86 -3.87 -2.13 7.63
CA ASP A 86 -4.53 -2.70 8.82
C ASP A 86 -4.39 -4.23 8.87
N ARG A 87 -4.61 -4.90 7.73
CA ARG A 87 -4.44 -6.36 7.63
C ARG A 87 -3.00 -6.79 7.89
N ILE A 88 -2.02 -6.06 7.37
CA ILE A 88 -0.59 -6.36 7.60
C ILE A 88 -0.22 -6.15 9.07
N LEU A 89 -0.73 -5.09 9.70
CA LEU A 89 -0.48 -4.83 11.13
C LEU A 89 -1.06 -5.94 12.02
N ARG A 90 -2.23 -6.50 11.67
CA ARG A 90 -2.79 -7.67 12.36
C ARG A 90 -1.89 -8.90 12.25
N LEU A 91 -1.26 -9.11 11.08
CA LEU A 91 -0.28 -10.19 10.92
C LEU A 91 0.93 -10.00 11.84
N LEU A 92 1.36 -8.77 12.09
CA LEU A 92 2.45 -8.49 13.04
C LEU A 92 2.01 -8.76 14.49
N SER A 93 0.80 -8.34 14.89
CA SER A 93 0.30 -8.55 16.26
C SER A 93 0.05 -10.02 16.58
N ASP A 94 -0.48 -10.80 15.64
CA ASP A 94 -0.71 -12.23 15.84
C ASP A 94 0.61 -13.00 16.05
N SER A 95 1.71 -12.53 15.45
CA SER A 95 3.04 -13.12 15.64
C SER A 95 3.57 -12.90 17.06
N GLY A 96 3.40 -11.68 17.59
CA GLY A 96 3.82 -11.35 18.96
C GLY A 96 3.00 -12.09 20.02
N ALA A 97 1.70 -12.27 19.78
CA ALA A 97 0.82 -13.04 20.67
C ALA A 97 1.16 -14.54 20.65
N LEU A 98 1.56 -15.10 19.50
CA LEU A 98 2.02 -16.49 19.42
C LEU A 98 3.37 -16.69 20.11
N SER A 99 4.34 -15.79 19.91
CA SER A 99 5.63 -15.87 20.61
C SER A 99 5.49 -15.74 22.12
N ALA A 100 4.63 -14.87 22.61
CA ALA A 100 4.37 -14.75 24.05
C ALA A 100 3.74 -16.03 24.63
N ARG A 101 2.81 -16.66 23.89
CA ARG A 101 2.19 -17.93 24.29
C ARG A 101 3.16 -19.11 24.30
N LEU A 102 4.04 -19.19 23.31
CA LEU A 102 5.06 -20.24 23.25
C LEU A 102 6.06 -20.11 24.40
N LEU A 103 6.44 -18.88 24.76
CA LEU A 103 7.30 -18.63 25.93
C LEU A 103 6.61 -18.98 27.25
N GLU A 104 5.30 -18.73 27.39
CA GLU A 104 4.54 -19.17 28.56
C GLU A 104 4.44 -20.69 28.66
N GLU A 105 4.25 -21.39 27.54
CA GLU A 105 4.15 -22.86 27.49
C GLU A 105 5.49 -23.55 27.78
N GLU A 106 6.61 -23.02 27.26
CA GLU A 106 7.98 -23.51 27.51
C GLU A 106 8.40 -23.33 28.98
N LEU A 107 8.00 -22.21 29.61
CA LEU A 107 8.25 -21.96 31.04
C LEU A 107 7.44 -22.90 31.94
N THR A 108 6.23 -23.30 31.52
CA THR A 108 5.41 -24.26 32.30
C THR A 108 5.94 -25.69 32.23
N THR A 109 6.58 -26.07 31.11
CA THR A 109 7.20 -27.40 30.97
C THR A 109 8.51 -27.55 31.74
N GLU A 110 9.34 -26.50 31.84
CA GLU A 110 10.58 -26.55 32.65
C GLU A 110 10.29 -26.65 34.16
N ILE A 111 9.18 -26.08 34.64
CA ILE A 111 8.80 -26.14 36.06
C ILE A 111 8.32 -27.55 36.46
N GLU A 112 7.74 -28.31 35.53
CA GLU A 112 7.29 -29.69 35.79
C GLU A 112 8.43 -30.72 35.75
N GLU A 113 9.54 -30.46 35.04
CA GLU A 113 10.71 -31.38 34.99
C GLU A 113 11.64 -31.28 36.21
N ASP A 114 11.58 -30.20 36.99
CA ASP A 114 12.41 -29.98 38.20
C ASP A 114 11.75 -30.53 39.51
N GLU A 115 10.52 -31.08 39.45
CA GLU A 115 9.81 -31.69 40.59
C GLU A 115 9.86 -33.23 40.67
N GLU A 116 10.60 -33.93 39.77
CA GLU A 116 10.93 -35.38 39.88
C GLU A 116 12.37 -35.65 40.35
#